data_AF-A0A965X0V4-F1
#
_entry.id   AF-A0A965X0V4-F1
#
_cell.length_a   1.000
_cell.length_b   1.000
_cell.length_c   1.000
_cell.angle_alpha   90.00
_cell.angle_beta   90.00
_cell.angle_gamma   90.00
#
_symmetry.space_group_name_H-M   'P 1'
#
loop_
_entity.id
_entity.type
_entity.pdbx_description
1 polymer ?
#
loop_
_entity_poly.entity_id
_entity_poly.type
_entity_poly.pdbx_seq_one_letter_code
_entity_poly.pdbx_strand_id
1 'polypeptide(L)'
;MSSINLYGYTTQRISGLASGMDTDTIVENLLAAEQAKLNKVYQQKEKAQWKYDAYSELNSAVSSLRSSYLSVLGDNSLLKSSTYNAYTVNMEENSAIKVTGTTNALSSSFQVLSTTKAAAASRTSQVETQQTEIKGLSGQYLRAQVQGAIALEEGQTISETTTIGDLAAQFGLQDGESLSFSINGETFTLAQDTSLEALVGEVNASAAAASMEIDYATGTVAFASKTIGTETKLEFSNITGAPFSSDGGFGLENADVHKESILGNAGAELDIASATFQDLAEATGLELTGNSFSVNGEAFDITDKSIQTVMDEVNARLEGVTMSYDENDGAFVLRNEPGANATASIQVSGALFGEDSLFGTEEGTYTDSGSVKREDTIAEAVRKLGETVEDEIKL
;
A
#
# COMPACT_ATOMS: atom_id res chain seq x y z
N MET A 1 63.01 -16.15 45.32
CA MET A 1 63.74 -17.04 46.25
C MET A 1 64.19 -18.23 45.42
N SER A 2 65.45 -18.67 45.33
CA SER A 2 66.48 -18.76 46.35
C SER A 2 67.88 -18.86 45.70
N SER A 3 68.82 -18.10 46.27
CA SER A 3 70.25 -18.39 46.45
C SER A 3 71.10 -18.95 45.29
N ILE A 4 71.94 -18.06 44.76
CA ILE A 4 73.29 -18.35 44.25
C ILE A 4 74.14 -18.95 45.39
N ASN A 5 74.79 -20.09 45.14
CA ASN A 5 75.94 -20.55 45.94
C ASN A 5 77.19 -20.50 45.05
N LEU A 6 78.10 -19.61 45.46
CA LEU A 6 79.43 -19.36 44.93
C LEU A 6 80.44 -20.20 45.73
N TYR A 7 81.53 -20.57 45.07
CA TYR A 7 82.79 -21.17 45.57
C TYR A 7 82.99 -22.66 45.35
N GLY A 8 83.74 -22.94 44.28
CA GLY A 8 84.55 -24.14 44.09
C GLY A 8 85.75 -23.80 43.22
N TYR A 9 86.66 -22.96 43.72
CA TYR A 9 87.97 -22.75 43.07
C TYR A 9 88.83 -23.98 43.32
N THR A 10 88.85 -24.93 42.39
CA THR A 10 89.92 -25.91 42.27
C THR A 10 91.08 -25.27 41.50
N THR A 11 92.02 -24.67 42.21
CA THR A 11 93.33 -24.29 41.67
C THR A 11 94.15 -25.55 41.40
N GLN A 12 94.03 -26.11 40.19
CA GLN A 12 95.08 -26.97 39.63
C GLN A 12 96.27 -26.06 39.27
N ARG A 13 97.24 -25.97 40.18
CA ARG A 13 98.53 -25.32 39.92
C ARG A 13 99.28 -26.15 38.88
N ILE A 14 99.31 -25.70 37.62
CA ILE A 14 100.32 -26.15 36.67
C ILE A 14 101.53 -25.22 36.84
N SER A 15 102.50 -25.69 37.61
CA SER A 15 103.79 -25.02 37.82
C SER A 15 104.84 -25.74 36.99
N GLY A 16 105.45 -25.01 36.06
CA GLY A 16 106.66 -25.43 35.36
C GLY A 16 106.49 -25.52 33.86
N LEU A 17 107.53 -25.02 33.19
CA LEU A 17 107.83 -25.07 31.75
C LEU A 17 107.42 -23.82 30.96
N ALA A 18 108.46 -23.12 30.54
CA ALA A 18 108.48 -22.15 29.47
C ALA A 18 107.54 -22.50 28.31
N SER A 19 106.68 -21.57 27.92
CA SER A 19 106.19 -21.43 26.54
C SER A 19 105.30 -20.20 26.50
N GLY A 20 105.22 -19.51 25.35
CA GLY A 20 104.28 -18.41 25.15
C GLY A 20 102.86 -18.87 25.48
N MET A 21 102.35 -18.43 26.64
CA MET A 21 100.96 -18.66 27.01
C MET A 21 100.13 -17.73 26.14
N ASP A 22 99.70 -18.29 25.02
CA ASP A 22 98.89 -17.62 24.02
C ASP A 22 97.47 -17.43 24.59
N THR A 23 97.34 -16.39 25.40
CA THR A 23 96.07 -15.96 26.00
C THR A 23 95.04 -15.62 24.93
N ASP A 24 95.50 -15.14 23.77
CA ASP A 24 94.64 -14.85 22.62
C ASP A 24 94.06 -16.16 22.07
N THR A 25 94.87 -17.21 21.90
CA THR A 25 94.37 -18.55 21.53
C THR A 25 93.39 -19.13 22.56
N ILE A 26 93.58 -18.90 23.86
CA ILE A 26 92.62 -19.37 24.89
C ILE A 26 91.29 -18.59 24.81
N VAL A 27 91.34 -17.27 24.67
CA VAL A 27 90.15 -16.42 24.52
C VAL A 27 89.41 -16.73 23.21
N GLU A 28 90.14 -16.93 22.12
CA GLU A 28 89.61 -17.32 20.82
C GLU A 28 88.92 -18.69 20.90
N ASN A 29 89.52 -19.68 21.58
CA ASN A 29 88.89 -20.99 21.80
C ASN A 29 87.62 -20.91 22.67
N LEU A 30 87.57 -20.00 23.65
CA LEU A 30 86.42 -19.81 24.54
C LEU A 30 85.27 -19.08 23.83
N LEU A 31 85.61 -18.07 23.02
CA LEU A 31 84.66 -17.38 22.14
C LEU A 31 84.14 -18.31 21.04
N ALA A 32 84.99 -19.16 20.47
CA ALA A 32 84.58 -20.17 19.50
C ALA A 32 83.59 -21.19 20.12
N ALA A 33 83.80 -21.58 21.37
CA ALA A 33 82.87 -22.46 22.09
C ALA A 33 81.51 -21.80 22.36
N GLU A 34 81.48 -20.52 22.74
CA GLU A 34 80.23 -19.77 22.93
C GLU A 34 79.52 -19.45 21.59
N GLN A 35 80.27 -19.12 20.54
CA GLN A 35 79.74 -18.99 19.17
C GLN A 35 79.15 -20.32 18.68
N ALA A 36 79.77 -21.46 18.99
CA ALA A 36 79.22 -22.77 18.62
C ALA A 36 77.88 -23.05 19.32
N LYS A 37 77.73 -22.68 20.61
CA LYS A 37 76.45 -22.77 21.32
C LYS A 37 75.40 -21.83 20.71
N LEU A 38 75.79 -20.59 20.42
CA LEU A 38 74.92 -19.60 19.78
C LEU A 38 74.45 -20.07 18.40
N ASN A 39 75.35 -20.58 17.57
CA ASN A 39 75.04 -21.17 16.26
C ASN A 39 74.07 -22.34 16.38
N LYS A 40 74.20 -23.19 17.40
CA LYS A 40 73.27 -24.29 17.66
C LYS A 40 71.86 -23.78 17.97
N VAL A 41 71.73 -22.69 18.73
CA VAL A 41 70.44 -22.05 19.02
C VAL A 41 69.84 -21.43 17.74
N TYR A 42 70.64 -20.75 16.92
CA TYR A 42 70.17 -20.22 15.64
C TYR A 42 69.69 -21.32 14.68
N GLN A 43 70.42 -22.43 14.57
CA GLN A 43 70.01 -23.59 13.77
C GLN A 43 68.71 -24.22 14.29
N GLN A 44 68.51 -24.27 15.61
CA GLN A 44 67.26 -24.77 16.20
C GLN A 44 66.08 -23.84 15.88
N LYS A 45 66.30 -22.52 15.95
CA LYS A 45 65.29 -21.51 15.58
C LYS A 45 64.90 -21.64 14.10
N GLU A 46 65.87 -21.74 13.20
CA GLU A 46 65.62 -21.90 11.77
C GLU A 46 64.86 -23.20 11.45
N LYS A 47 65.27 -24.32 12.06
CA LYS A 47 64.53 -25.60 11.94
C LYS A 47 63.10 -25.52 12.49
N ALA A 48 62.88 -24.77 13.57
CA ALA A 48 61.54 -24.56 14.10
C ALA A 48 60.69 -23.70 13.16
N GLN A 49 61.28 -22.67 12.54
CA GLN A 49 60.62 -21.83 11.56
C GLN A 49 60.22 -22.63 10.31
N TRP A 50 61.14 -23.41 9.73
CA TRP A 50 60.81 -24.25 8.57
C TRP A 50 59.71 -25.27 8.85
N LYS A 51 59.69 -25.84 10.07
CA LYS A 51 58.59 -26.71 10.50
C LYS A 51 57.28 -25.94 10.56
N TYR A 52 57.28 -24.76 11.19
CA TYR A 52 56.10 -23.91 11.29
C TYR A 52 55.54 -23.54 9.91
N ASP A 53 56.40 -23.09 9.00
CA ASP A 53 56.02 -22.69 7.65
C ASP A 53 55.41 -23.88 6.88
N ALA A 54 56.04 -25.07 6.94
CA ALA A 54 55.53 -26.27 6.31
C ALA A 54 54.16 -26.70 6.88
N TYR A 55 53.97 -26.60 8.20
CA TYR A 55 52.67 -26.89 8.82
C TYR A 55 51.59 -25.88 8.40
N SER A 56 51.94 -24.60 8.31
CA SER A 56 51.02 -23.54 7.91
C SER A 56 50.58 -23.71 6.45
N GLU A 57 51.51 -24.02 5.55
CA GLU A 57 51.23 -24.28 4.14
C GLU A 57 50.32 -25.50 3.96
N LEU A 58 50.65 -26.61 4.62
CA LEU A 58 49.83 -27.83 4.58
C LEU A 58 48.41 -27.55 5.09
N ASN A 59 48.28 -26.85 6.21
CA ASN A 59 46.97 -26.51 6.77
C ASN A 59 46.16 -25.63 5.82
N SER A 60 46.81 -24.68 5.15
CA SER A 60 46.18 -23.82 4.14
C SER A 60 45.68 -24.64 2.94
N ALA A 61 46.50 -25.56 2.44
CA ALA A 61 46.13 -26.45 1.33
C ALA A 61 44.96 -27.37 1.69
N VAL A 62 44.99 -27.99 2.87
CA VAL A 62 43.91 -28.85 3.36
C VAL A 62 42.62 -28.05 3.57
N SER A 63 42.73 -26.85 4.14
CA SER A 63 41.59 -25.95 4.31
C SER A 63 40.96 -25.59 2.96
N SER A 64 41.77 -25.25 1.97
CA SER A 64 41.31 -24.90 0.61
C SER A 64 40.62 -26.07 -0.09
N LEU A 65 41.20 -27.27 -0.02
CA LEU A 65 40.58 -28.48 -0.57
C LEU A 65 39.21 -28.74 0.08
N ARG A 66 39.17 -28.67 1.42
CA ARG A 66 37.94 -28.90 2.18
C ARG A 66 36.88 -27.86 1.84
N SER A 67 37.24 -26.57 1.79
CA SER A 67 36.28 -25.50 1.52
C SER A 67 35.75 -25.51 0.09
N SER A 68 36.60 -25.86 -0.87
CA SER A 68 36.24 -25.74 -2.29
C SER A 68 35.48 -26.95 -2.82
N TYR A 69 35.88 -28.16 -2.42
CA TYR A 69 35.38 -29.40 -3.04
C TYR A 69 34.62 -30.31 -2.07
N LEU A 70 34.92 -30.25 -0.77
CA LEU A 70 34.33 -31.16 0.24
C LEU A 70 33.41 -30.42 1.23
N SER A 71 33.04 -29.19 0.93
CA SER A 71 32.09 -28.39 1.72
C SER A 71 30.78 -28.31 0.96
N VAL A 72 29.65 -28.52 1.63
CA VAL A 72 28.31 -28.36 1.02
C VAL A 72 28.08 -26.93 0.51
N LEU A 73 28.77 -25.94 1.08
CA LEU A 73 28.67 -24.54 0.66
C LEU A 73 29.62 -24.18 -0.49
N GLY A 74 30.60 -25.02 -0.81
CA GLY A 74 31.58 -24.75 -1.87
C GLY A 74 30.95 -24.78 -3.27
N ASP A 75 31.33 -23.84 -4.14
CA ASP A 75 30.75 -23.72 -5.49
C ASP A 75 30.94 -24.99 -6.32
N ASN A 76 32.12 -25.61 -6.25
CA ASN A 76 32.47 -26.86 -6.94
C ASN A 76 32.38 -28.09 -6.03
N SER A 77 31.48 -28.04 -5.04
CA SER A 77 31.35 -29.13 -4.08
C SER A 77 30.95 -30.43 -4.75
N LEU A 78 31.77 -31.46 -4.52
CA LEU A 78 31.48 -32.83 -4.92
C LEU A 78 30.41 -33.47 -4.03
N LEU A 79 30.02 -32.82 -2.93
CA LEU A 79 28.94 -33.27 -2.06
C LEU A 79 27.56 -32.79 -2.54
N LYS A 80 27.50 -31.82 -3.45
CA LYS A 80 26.24 -31.33 -4.01
C LYS A 80 25.72 -32.30 -5.07
N SER A 81 24.46 -32.71 -4.93
CA SER A 81 23.78 -33.53 -5.94
C SER A 81 23.70 -32.84 -7.31
N SER A 82 23.62 -31.51 -7.33
CA SER A 82 23.61 -30.69 -8.54
C SER A 82 24.83 -30.89 -9.45
N THR A 83 25.98 -31.25 -8.88
CA THR A 83 27.24 -31.50 -9.62
C THR A 83 27.11 -32.70 -10.56
N TYR A 84 26.18 -33.62 -10.28
CA TYR A 84 25.98 -34.86 -11.06
C TYR A 84 24.65 -34.88 -11.84
N ASN A 85 23.75 -33.93 -11.59
CA ASN A 85 22.43 -33.84 -12.21
C ASN A 85 22.32 -32.59 -13.10
N ALA A 86 23.24 -32.44 -14.06
CA ALA A 86 23.22 -31.34 -15.02
C ALA A 86 22.37 -31.70 -16.24
N TYR A 87 21.30 -30.94 -16.50
CA TYR A 87 20.45 -31.09 -17.68
C TYR A 87 20.84 -30.06 -18.75
N THR A 88 21.05 -30.52 -19.99
CA THR A 88 21.32 -29.64 -21.14
C THR A 88 20.03 -29.40 -21.91
N VAL A 89 19.74 -28.14 -22.21
CA VAL A 89 18.61 -27.76 -23.07
C VAL A 89 19.08 -27.73 -24.52
N ASN A 90 18.40 -28.48 -25.39
CA ASN A 90 18.61 -28.43 -26.84
C ASN A 90 17.43 -27.71 -27.48
N MET A 91 17.66 -26.51 -28.01
CA MET A 91 16.66 -25.62 -28.60
C MET A 91 17.26 -24.98 -29.86
N GLU A 92 16.44 -24.78 -30.90
CA GLU A 92 16.84 -24.02 -32.09
C GLU A 92 17.09 -22.55 -31.73
N GLU A 93 18.09 -21.94 -32.36
CA GLU A 93 18.51 -20.58 -32.03
C GLU A 93 17.35 -19.58 -32.20
N ASN A 94 17.02 -18.87 -31.11
CA ASN A 94 15.93 -17.92 -31.07
C ASN A 94 16.37 -16.66 -30.31
N SER A 95 16.19 -15.49 -30.92
CA SER A 95 16.61 -14.21 -30.34
C SER A 95 15.67 -13.68 -29.25
N ALA A 96 14.45 -14.21 -29.14
CA ALA A 96 13.43 -13.75 -28.21
C ALA A 96 13.46 -14.47 -26.86
N ILE A 97 13.95 -15.71 -26.80
CA ILE A 97 13.96 -16.54 -25.59
C ILE A 97 15.27 -17.30 -25.39
N LYS A 98 15.68 -17.43 -24.13
CA LYS A 98 16.76 -18.31 -23.71
C LYS A 98 16.24 -19.25 -22.62
N VAL A 99 16.38 -20.56 -22.84
CA VAL A 99 15.92 -21.58 -21.88
C VAL A 99 17.14 -22.30 -21.29
N THR A 100 17.19 -22.45 -19.98
CA THR A 100 18.24 -23.17 -19.25
C THR A 100 17.61 -24.23 -18.33
N GLY A 101 18.27 -25.38 -18.20
CA GLY A 101 17.85 -26.45 -17.31
C GLY A 101 18.46 -26.30 -15.92
N THR A 102 17.66 -26.47 -14.88
CA THR A 102 18.15 -26.61 -13.50
C THR A 102 18.33 -28.08 -13.13
N THR A 103 18.88 -28.36 -11.96
CA THR A 103 19.20 -29.73 -11.53
C THR A 103 17.98 -30.58 -11.17
N ASN A 104 16.79 -29.95 -11.14
CA ASN A 104 15.50 -30.60 -10.93
C ASN A 104 14.61 -30.57 -12.19
N ALA A 105 15.17 -30.19 -13.35
CA ALA A 105 14.41 -30.13 -14.59
C ALA A 105 13.88 -31.51 -14.99
N LEU A 106 12.64 -31.56 -15.48
CA LEU A 106 12.07 -32.79 -16.04
C LEU A 106 12.68 -33.07 -17.42
N SER A 107 13.17 -34.29 -17.61
CA SER A 107 13.71 -34.76 -18.90
C SER A 107 12.57 -35.06 -19.89
N SER A 108 12.02 -34.01 -20.51
CA SER A 108 10.96 -34.11 -21.53
C SER A 108 11.06 -32.97 -22.55
N SER A 109 10.29 -33.07 -23.64
CA SER A 109 10.14 -31.99 -24.62
C SER A 109 9.03 -31.02 -24.23
N PHE A 110 9.28 -29.72 -24.39
CA PHE A 110 8.33 -28.64 -24.09
C PHE A 110 8.16 -27.74 -25.32
N GLN A 111 6.93 -27.27 -25.56
CA GLN A 111 6.61 -26.30 -26.61
C GLN A 111 6.24 -24.97 -25.96
N VAL A 112 6.89 -23.89 -26.39
CA VAL A 112 6.56 -22.51 -25.98
C VAL A 112 5.64 -21.93 -27.04
N LEU A 113 4.36 -21.78 -26.72
CA LEU A 113 3.33 -21.36 -27.69
C LEU A 113 3.27 -19.84 -27.88
N SER A 114 3.53 -19.06 -26.82
CA SER A 114 3.58 -17.61 -26.87
C SER A 114 4.47 -17.06 -25.75
N THR A 115 5.04 -15.88 -25.99
CA THR A 115 5.93 -15.20 -25.05
C THR A 115 5.58 -13.72 -25.04
N THR A 116 5.20 -13.19 -23.89
CA THR A 116 5.10 -11.74 -23.66
C THR A 116 6.23 -11.34 -22.72
N LYS A 117 6.94 -10.24 -23.01
CA LYS A 117 7.96 -9.74 -22.08
C LYS A 117 7.29 -9.40 -20.75
N ALA A 118 7.73 -10.00 -19.66
CA ALA A 118 7.48 -9.41 -18.36
C ALA A 118 8.06 -7.99 -18.39
N ALA A 119 7.24 -6.98 -18.09
CA ALA A 119 7.77 -5.64 -17.87
C ALA A 119 8.88 -5.75 -16.83
N ALA A 120 10.01 -5.09 -17.06
CA ALA A 120 11.03 -4.98 -16.02
C ALA A 120 10.32 -4.53 -14.75
N ALA A 121 10.58 -5.20 -13.63
CA ALA A 121 10.24 -4.64 -12.34
C ALA A 121 10.92 -3.28 -12.27
N SER A 122 10.17 -2.22 -12.56
CA SER A 122 10.56 -0.90 -12.14
C SER A 122 10.80 -1.02 -10.65
N ARG A 123 11.93 -0.53 -10.17
CA ARG A 123 11.99 -0.09 -8.79
C ARG A 123 11.10 1.15 -8.69
N THR A 124 9.79 0.98 -8.86
CA THR A 124 8.89 1.57 -7.90
C THR A 124 9.38 0.98 -6.60
N SER A 125 9.72 1.82 -5.62
CA SER A 125 9.82 1.36 -4.25
C SER A 125 8.68 0.37 -3.99
N GLN A 126 8.79 -0.50 -2.99
CA GLN A 126 7.54 -0.85 -2.32
C GLN A 126 6.96 0.50 -1.84
N VAL A 127 6.18 1.15 -2.71
CA VAL A 127 5.01 1.89 -2.31
C VAL A 127 4.25 0.77 -1.67
N GLU A 128 4.32 0.71 -0.35
CA GLU A 128 3.21 0.12 0.38
C GLU A 128 1.98 0.66 -0.33
N THR A 129 1.29 -0.22 -1.05
CA THR A 129 -0.05 0.05 -1.52
C THR A 129 -0.86 0.18 -0.25
N GLN A 130 -0.78 1.36 0.38
CA GLN A 130 -1.84 1.90 1.19
C GLN A 130 -2.95 2.21 0.17
N GLN A 131 -3.53 1.14 -0.39
CA GLN A 131 -4.85 1.22 -1.00
C GLN A 131 -5.76 1.55 0.17
N THR A 132 -5.95 2.85 0.40
CA THR A 132 -7.08 3.35 1.17
C THR A 132 -8.28 3.14 0.27
N GLU A 133 -8.77 1.91 0.15
CA GLU A 133 -10.05 1.63 -0.50
C GLU A 133 -11.14 2.20 0.41
N ILE A 134 -11.61 3.41 0.11
CA ILE A 134 -12.76 4.00 0.77
C ILE A 134 -13.98 3.50 0.01
N LYS A 135 -14.82 2.66 0.61
CA LYS A 135 -16.11 2.24 0.04
C LYS A 135 -17.24 2.91 0.82
N GLY A 136 -18.29 3.36 0.14
CA GLY A 136 -19.57 3.64 0.79
C GLY A 136 -20.06 2.39 1.54
N LEU A 137 -20.68 2.52 2.72
CA LEU A 137 -21.41 1.37 3.29
C LEU A 137 -22.81 1.31 2.68
N SER A 138 -23.35 0.09 2.55
CA SER A 138 -24.66 -0.18 1.93
C SER A 138 -25.79 0.74 2.43
N GLY A 139 -26.71 1.13 1.56
CA GLY A 139 -27.82 2.06 1.81
C GLY A 139 -27.47 3.52 1.61
N GLN A 140 -26.31 3.99 2.08
CA GLN A 140 -26.13 5.43 2.27
C GLN A 140 -25.74 6.19 0.99
N TYR A 141 -26.35 7.36 0.74
CA TYR A 141 -25.89 8.38 -0.24
C TYR A 141 -24.56 9.05 0.16
N LEU A 142 -23.57 8.31 0.66
CA LEU A 142 -22.29 8.89 1.08
C LEU A 142 -21.41 9.27 -0.10
N ARG A 143 -20.65 10.35 0.07
CA ARG A 143 -19.47 10.67 -0.73
C ARG A 143 -18.23 10.14 -0.02
N ALA A 144 -17.34 9.48 -0.75
CA ALA A 144 -16.03 9.16 -0.22
C ALA A 144 -15.19 10.45 -0.22
N GLN A 145 -14.68 10.86 0.94
CA GLN A 145 -13.76 11.98 1.02
C GLN A 145 -12.53 11.64 1.83
N VAL A 146 -11.41 12.27 1.47
CA VAL A 146 -10.18 12.24 2.25
C VAL A 146 -9.54 13.62 2.20
N GLN A 147 -9.04 14.06 3.34
CA GLN A 147 -8.29 15.31 3.44
C GLN A 147 -6.85 15.01 3.86
N GLY A 148 -5.94 15.86 3.43
CA GLY A 148 -4.57 15.92 3.90
C GLY A 148 -4.05 17.33 3.77
N ALA A 149 -2.76 17.52 4.00
CA ALA A 149 -2.11 18.79 3.78
C ALA A 149 -0.74 18.59 3.14
N ILE A 150 -0.39 19.49 2.23
CA ILE A 150 0.96 19.57 1.71
C ILE A 150 1.88 19.98 2.87
N ALA A 151 2.94 19.20 3.10
CA ALA A 151 3.93 19.49 4.14
C ALA A 151 4.79 20.72 3.75
N LEU A 152 4.29 21.91 4.09
CA LEU A 152 4.97 23.18 3.84
C LEU A 152 6.05 23.44 4.90
N GLU A 153 7.22 23.90 4.47
CA GLU A 153 8.27 24.37 5.37
C GLU A 153 7.90 25.73 6.01
N GLU A 154 8.55 26.10 7.11
CA GLU A 154 8.27 27.35 7.81
C GLU A 154 8.47 28.56 6.87
N GLY A 155 7.38 29.29 6.59
CA GLY A 155 7.36 30.44 5.69
C GLY A 155 7.21 30.11 4.21
N GLN A 156 7.09 28.83 3.84
CA GLN A 156 6.70 28.42 2.49
C GLN A 156 5.21 28.67 2.29
N THR A 157 4.85 29.30 1.17
CA THR A 157 3.46 29.55 0.77
C THR A 157 3.22 28.94 -0.60
N ILE A 158 1.99 28.51 -0.86
CA ILE A 158 1.58 28.02 -2.19
C ILE A 158 0.51 28.93 -2.80
N SER A 159 0.32 28.77 -4.10
CA SER A 159 -0.70 29.47 -4.89
C SER A 159 -1.14 28.59 -6.06
N GLU A 160 -2.16 29.02 -6.78
CA GLU A 160 -2.60 28.41 -8.05
C GLU A 160 -1.45 28.17 -9.04
N THR A 161 -0.48 29.10 -9.07
CA THR A 161 0.68 29.06 -9.99
C THR A 161 1.88 28.27 -9.46
N THR A 162 1.87 27.82 -8.20
CA THR A 162 2.93 26.96 -7.67
C THR A 162 2.99 25.69 -8.48
N THR A 163 4.19 25.26 -8.87
CA THR A 163 4.38 24.10 -9.74
C THR A 163 4.70 22.83 -8.97
N ILE A 164 4.50 21.67 -9.59
CA ILE A 164 4.93 20.36 -9.04
C ILE A 164 6.43 20.37 -8.73
N GLY A 165 7.24 21.04 -9.55
CA GLY A 165 8.67 21.20 -9.36
C GLY A 165 9.04 22.03 -8.14
N ASP A 166 8.27 23.08 -7.83
CA ASP A 166 8.45 23.88 -6.61
C ASP A 166 8.23 23.05 -5.34
N LEU A 167 7.46 21.96 -5.46
CA LEU A 167 7.13 21.00 -4.40
C LEU A 167 7.79 19.63 -4.62
N ALA A 168 8.84 19.54 -5.44
CA ALA A 168 9.47 18.27 -5.81
C ALA A 168 9.95 17.48 -4.59
N ALA A 169 10.45 18.16 -3.56
CA ALA A 169 10.89 17.53 -2.32
C ALA A 169 9.71 16.89 -1.56
N GLN A 170 8.58 17.61 -1.45
CA GLN A 170 7.35 17.10 -0.83
C GLN A 170 6.86 15.85 -1.55
N PHE A 171 6.90 15.84 -2.89
CA PHE A 171 6.49 14.69 -3.70
C PHE A 171 7.55 13.60 -3.85
N GLY A 172 8.74 13.75 -3.27
CA GLY A 172 9.83 12.77 -3.38
C GLY A 172 10.37 12.58 -4.80
N LEU A 173 10.38 13.65 -5.60
CA LEU A 173 10.82 13.65 -7.01
C LEU A 173 12.30 14.03 -7.14
N GLN A 174 12.96 13.46 -8.14
CA GLN A 174 14.28 13.87 -8.61
C GLN A 174 14.19 14.86 -9.77
N ASP A 175 15.32 15.46 -10.13
CA ASP A 175 15.38 16.45 -11.22
C ASP A 175 14.90 15.84 -12.56
N GLY A 176 13.92 16.50 -13.18
CA GLY A 176 13.31 16.06 -14.45
C GLY A 176 12.35 14.87 -14.36
N GLU A 177 12.03 14.36 -13.17
CA GLU A 177 10.99 13.33 -13.01
C GLU A 177 9.58 13.93 -13.05
N SER A 178 8.66 13.25 -13.75
CA SER A 178 7.23 13.55 -13.71
C SER A 178 6.59 12.93 -12.47
N LEU A 179 5.69 13.66 -11.83
CA LEU A 179 4.80 13.11 -10.80
C LEU A 179 3.78 12.20 -11.49
N SER A 180 3.62 10.97 -11.01
CA SER A 180 2.61 10.06 -11.56
C SER A 180 1.92 9.26 -10.47
N PHE A 181 0.61 9.18 -10.57
CA PHE A 181 -0.25 8.48 -9.62
C PHE A 181 -1.56 8.08 -10.30
N SER A 182 -2.36 7.25 -9.65
CA SER A 182 -3.72 6.96 -10.08
C SER A 182 -4.76 7.21 -9.00
N ILE A 183 -5.96 7.59 -9.47
CA ILE A 183 -7.18 7.68 -8.67
C ILE A 183 -8.22 6.81 -9.37
N ASN A 184 -8.79 5.84 -8.65
CA ASN A 184 -9.78 4.88 -9.18
C ASN A 184 -9.33 4.17 -10.47
N GLY A 185 -8.01 3.94 -10.60
CA GLY A 185 -7.41 3.29 -11.76
C GLY A 185 -7.08 4.22 -12.94
N GLU A 186 -7.58 5.46 -12.95
CA GLU A 186 -7.20 6.47 -13.95
C GLU A 186 -5.83 7.06 -13.60
N THR A 187 -4.92 7.13 -14.57
CA THR A 187 -3.53 7.54 -14.35
C THR A 187 -3.31 9.01 -14.71
N PHE A 188 -2.72 9.76 -13.78
CA PHE A 188 -2.27 11.13 -13.96
C PHE A 188 -0.76 11.16 -14.10
N THR A 189 -0.24 11.95 -15.04
CA THR A 189 1.20 12.13 -15.25
C THR A 189 1.50 13.59 -15.50
N LEU A 190 2.12 14.25 -14.52
CA LEU A 190 2.31 15.69 -14.46
C LEU A 190 3.80 16.01 -14.58
N ALA A 191 4.14 16.94 -15.46
CA ALA A 191 5.51 17.45 -15.55
C ALA A 191 5.80 18.42 -14.39
N GLN A 192 7.08 18.67 -14.10
CA GLN A 192 7.46 19.54 -12.98
C GLN A 192 7.02 21.00 -13.17
N ASP A 193 6.78 21.45 -14.40
CA ASP A 193 6.28 22.78 -14.70
C ASP A 193 4.74 22.89 -14.66
N THR A 194 4.04 21.78 -14.40
CA THR A 194 2.58 21.79 -14.22
C THR A 194 2.23 22.51 -12.92
N SER A 195 1.28 23.45 -12.96
CA SER A 195 0.83 24.19 -11.79
C SER A 195 -0.17 23.38 -10.95
N LEU A 196 -0.34 23.75 -9.68
CA LEU A 196 -1.36 23.16 -8.81
C LEU A 196 -2.78 23.40 -9.35
N GLU A 197 -3.06 24.57 -9.93
CA GLU A 197 -4.33 24.84 -10.62
C GLU A 197 -4.56 23.86 -11.79
N ALA A 198 -3.54 23.60 -12.61
CA ALA A 198 -3.64 22.67 -13.73
C ALA A 198 -3.86 21.24 -13.26
N LEU A 199 -3.18 20.81 -12.19
CA LEU A 199 -3.40 19.51 -11.55
C LEU A 199 -4.85 19.36 -11.07
N VAL A 200 -5.36 20.36 -10.34
CA VAL A 200 -6.75 20.36 -9.85
C VAL A 200 -7.73 20.28 -11.02
N GLY A 201 -7.49 21.05 -12.08
CA GLY A 201 -8.27 21.02 -13.31
C GLY A 201 -8.24 19.65 -14.01
N GLU A 202 -7.08 18.99 -14.08
CA GLU A 202 -6.93 17.68 -14.71
C GLU A 202 -7.69 16.60 -13.94
N VAL A 203 -7.58 16.56 -12.61
CA VAL A 203 -8.35 15.64 -11.76
C VAL A 203 -9.85 15.91 -11.88
N ASN A 204 -10.27 17.18 -11.78
CA ASN A 204 -11.68 17.57 -11.83
C ASN A 204 -12.32 17.37 -13.21
N ALA A 205 -11.56 17.41 -14.30
CA ALA A 205 -12.04 17.10 -15.65
C ALA A 205 -11.98 15.60 -16.00
N SER A 206 -11.30 14.78 -15.20
CA SER A 206 -11.08 13.36 -15.49
C SER A 206 -12.33 12.48 -15.30
N ALA A 207 -12.27 11.30 -15.91
CA ALA A 207 -13.23 10.21 -15.72
C ALA A 207 -12.98 9.39 -14.45
N ALA A 208 -12.04 9.78 -13.57
CA ALA A 208 -11.68 9.06 -12.36
C ALA A 208 -12.80 9.03 -11.28
N ALA A 209 -13.98 9.61 -11.57
CA ALA A 209 -15.07 9.79 -10.62
C ALA A 209 -14.63 10.46 -9.30
N ALA A 210 -13.58 11.26 -9.36
CA ALA A 210 -13.00 11.98 -8.24
C ALA A 210 -12.91 13.48 -8.55
N SER A 211 -12.97 14.27 -7.49
CA SER A 211 -12.74 15.71 -7.46
C SER A 211 -11.63 16.02 -6.47
N MET A 212 -10.92 17.12 -6.71
CA MET A 212 -9.81 17.61 -5.92
C MET A 212 -10.01 19.10 -5.66
N GLU A 213 -9.68 19.54 -4.46
CA GLU A 213 -9.62 20.94 -4.07
C GLU A 213 -8.36 21.21 -3.24
N ILE A 214 -7.80 22.41 -3.37
CA ILE A 214 -6.66 22.87 -2.57
C ILE A 214 -7.01 24.23 -1.96
N ASP A 215 -6.94 24.32 -0.63
CA ASP A 215 -6.88 25.61 0.04
C ASP A 215 -5.42 26.10 0.04
N TYR A 216 -5.11 27.05 -0.84
CA TYR A 216 -3.76 27.58 -1.00
C TYR A 216 -3.26 28.37 0.21
N ALA A 217 -4.15 28.88 1.06
CA ALA A 217 -3.73 29.60 2.26
C ALA A 217 -3.20 28.66 3.34
N THR A 218 -3.79 27.47 3.44
CA THR A 218 -3.46 26.47 4.47
C THR A 218 -2.61 25.31 3.94
N GLY A 219 -2.55 25.10 2.64
CA GLY A 219 -1.93 23.92 2.04
C GLY A 219 -2.80 22.66 2.12
N THR A 220 -4.04 22.79 2.58
CA THR A 220 -4.98 21.67 2.75
C THR A 220 -5.43 21.16 1.39
N VAL A 221 -5.46 19.85 1.21
CA VAL A 221 -5.87 19.17 -0.01
C VAL A 221 -7.02 18.24 0.32
N ALA A 222 -8.13 18.38 -0.39
CA ALA A 222 -9.30 17.52 -0.25
C ALA A 222 -9.53 16.74 -1.56
N PHE A 223 -9.80 15.45 -1.43
CA PHE A 223 -10.32 14.62 -2.51
C PHE A 223 -11.71 14.13 -2.14
N ALA A 224 -12.64 14.20 -3.08
CA ALA A 224 -14.00 13.73 -2.91
C ALA A 224 -14.46 12.94 -4.12
N SER A 225 -15.24 11.89 -3.92
CA SER A 225 -15.92 11.22 -5.02
C SER A 225 -16.94 12.15 -5.68
N LYS A 226 -17.05 12.03 -7.01
CA LYS A 226 -18.11 12.66 -7.81
C LYS A 226 -19.41 11.87 -7.75
N THR A 227 -19.32 10.56 -7.52
CA THR A 227 -20.47 9.69 -7.31
C THR A 227 -20.83 9.63 -5.83
N ILE A 228 -22.10 9.39 -5.54
CA ILE A 228 -22.65 9.11 -4.21
C ILE A 228 -23.12 7.66 -4.15
N GLY A 229 -23.28 7.09 -2.95
CA GLY A 229 -23.84 5.76 -2.78
C GLY A 229 -22.83 4.71 -2.32
N THR A 230 -23.28 3.46 -2.23
CA THR A 230 -22.59 2.35 -1.55
C THR A 230 -21.36 1.86 -2.30
N GLU A 231 -21.37 1.98 -3.63
CA GLU A 231 -20.26 1.58 -4.50
C GLU A 231 -19.26 2.71 -4.74
N THR A 232 -19.53 3.89 -4.18
CA THR A 232 -18.66 5.05 -4.28
C THR A 232 -17.31 4.75 -3.64
N LYS A 233 -16.24 5.02 -4.38
CA LYS A 233 -14.89 4.82 -3.89
C LYS A 233 -13.89 5.86 -4.34
N LEU A 234 -12.85 5.98 -3.52
CA LEU A 234 -11.59 6.62 -3.88
C LEU A 234 -10.49 5.59 -3.62
N GLU A 235 -9.76 5.22 -4.66
CA GLU A 235 -8.59 4.33 -4.59
C GLU A 235 -7.38 5.09 -5.12
N PHE A 236 -6.42 5.32 -4.24
CA PHE A 236 -5.20 6.03 -4.58
C PHE A 236 -4.04 5.06 -4.80
N SER A 237 -3.15 5.37 -5.74
CA SER A 237 -1.89 4.63 -5.90
C SER A 237 -0.78 5.55 -6.42
N ASN A 238 0.39 5.50 -5.78
CA ASN A 238 1.57 6.20 -6.27
C ASN A 238 2.23 5.38 -7.40
N ILE A 239 2.65 6.05 -8.47
CA ILE A 239 3.39 5.42 -9.59
C ILE A 239 4.84 5.95 -9.61
N THR A 240 5.01 7.27 -9.68
CA THR A 240 6.29 7.99 -9.59
C THR A 240 6.14 9.12 -8.57
N GLY A 241 7.09 9.24 -7.64
CA GLY A 241 6.96 10.09 -6.46
C GLY A 241 6.10 9.46 -5.37
N ALA A 242 5.74 10.26 -4.37
CA ALA A 242 4.93 9.85 -3.21
C ALA A 242 3.81 10.86 -2.89
N PRO A 243 2.91 11.19 -3.85
CA PRO A 243 1.83 12.15 -3.60
C PRO A 243 0.86 11.75 -2.49
N PHE A 244 0.69 10.46 -2.22
CA PHE A 244 -0.23 9.97 -1.18
C PHE A 244 0.49 9.42 0.07
N SER A 245 1.66 9.96 0.42
CA SER A 245 2.31 9.61 1.70
C SER A 245 1.74 10.41 2.87
N SER A 246 1.89 9.90 4.11
CA SER A 246 1.50 10.62 5.33
C SER A 246 2.45 11.78 5.67
N ASP A 247 3.75 11.59 5.38
CA ASP A 247 4.82 12.51 5.82
C ASP A 247 5.28 13.48 4.71
N GLY A 248 4.54 13.54 3.60
CA GLY A 248 4.88 14.28 2.39
C GLY A 248 3.80 14.21 1.30
N GLY A 249 3.99 14.89 0.18
CA GLY A 249 3.03 14.96 -0.92
C GLY A 249 1.79 15.74 -0.53
N PHE A 250 0.61 15.12 -0.67
CA PHE A 250 -0.68 15.65 -0.22
C PHE A 250 -0.99 15.33 1.26
N GLY A 251 -0.12 14.60 1.97
CA GLY A 251 -0.24 14.37 3.40
C GLY A 251 -1.53 13.65 3.81
N LEU A 252 -1.91 12.60 3.07
CA LEU A 252 -3.09 11.81 3.39
C LEU A 252 -2.74 10.83 4.53
N GLU A 253 -3.13 11.16 5.75
CA GLU A 253 -3.08 10.21 6.87
C GLU A 253 -4.28 9.25 6.73
N ASN A 254 -4.08 7.93 6.83
CA ASN A 254 -5.15 6.91 6.74
C ASN A 254 -6.33 7.13 7.71
N ALA A 255 -6.24 8.11 8.62
CA ALA A 255 -7.22 8.46 9.63
C ALA A 255 -8.15 9.64 9.25
N ASP A 256 -7.80 10.48 8.27
CA ASP A 256 -8.61 11.65 7.85
C ASP A 256 -9.63 11.29 6.75
N VAL A 257 -10.19 10.09 6.85
CA VAL A 257 -11.38 9.69 6.09
C VAL A 257 -12.58 10.25 6.83
N HIS A 258 -12.97 11.47 6.49
CA HIS A 258 -14.18 12.06 7.01
C HIS A 258 -15.39 11.46 6.29
N LYS A 259 -16.26 10.81 7.07
CA LYS A 259 -17.66 10.61 6.66
C LYS A 259 -18.32 11.98 6.69
N GLU A 260 -18.30 12.70 5.57
CA GLU A 260 -19.11 13.91 5.48
C GLU A 260 -20.56 13.53 5.16
N SER A 261 -21.45 13.98 6.03
CA SER A 261 -22.84 14.23 5.66
C SER A 261 -22.85 15.13 4.43
N ILE A 262 -23.70 14.80 3.47
CA ILE A 262 -23.87 15.51 2.20
C ILE A 262 -24.09 17.04 2.42
N LEU A 263 -24.58 17.47 3.60
CA LEU A 263 -24.95 18.85 3.89
C LEU A 263 -24.11 19.54 4.99
N GLY A 264 -23.01 18.93 5.42
CA GLY A 264 -22.23 19.42 6.55
C GLY A 264 -20.74 19.53 6.26
N ASN A 265 -20.14 20.65 6.69
CA ASN A 265 -18.69 20.81 6.80
C ASN A 265 -18.06 19.62 7.56
N ALA A 266 -16.82 19.27 7.22
CA ALA A 266 -16.03 18.18 7.80
C ALA A 266 -16.39 17.85 9.26
N GLY A 267 -17.06 16.71 9.44
CA GLY A 267 -17.40 16.15 10.75
C GLY A 267 -18.79 16.49 11.33
N ALA A 268 -19.68 17.15 10.58
CA ALA A 268 -21.07 17.34 11.00
C ALA A 268 -22.01 16.21 10.49
N GLU A 269 -22.90 15.73 11.36
CA GLU A 269 -23.96 14.77 11.04
C GLU A 269 -25.07 15.43 10.19
N LEU A 270 -25.79 14.67 9.36
CA LEU A 270 -26.89 15.19 8.55
C LEU A 270 -28.06 15.62 9.44
N ASP A 271 -28.26 16.92 9.61
CA ASP A 271 -29.42 17.45 10.33
C ASP A 271 -30.65 17.54 9.42
N ILE A 272 -31.31 16.39 9.23
CA ILE A 272 -32.58 16.26 8.50
C ILE A 272 -33.68 17.20 9.04
N ALA A 273 -33.58 17.61 10.31
CA ALA A 273 -34.56 18.50 10.91
C ALA A 273 -34.52 19.91 10.31
N SER A 274 -33.34 20.37 9.89
CA SER A 274 -33.11 21.74 9.40
C SER A 274 -32.80 21.84 7.91
N ALA A 275 -32.27 20.78 7.29
CA ALA A 275 -31.96 20.75 5.87
C ALA A 275 -33.21 20.81 4.97
N THR A 276 -33.10 21.41 3.79
CA THR A 276 -34.13 21.39 2.74
C THR A 276 -33.80 20.37 1.64
N PHE A 277 -34.79 20.00 0.82
CA PHE A 277 -34.55 19.15 -0.36
C PHE A 277 -33.70 19.87 -1.43
N GLN A 278 -33.74 21.20 -1.48
CA GLN A 278 -32.88 21.99 -2.37
C GLN A 278 -31.42 21.90 -1.93
N ASP A 279 -31.14 21.99 -0.63
CA ASP A 279 -29.78 21.80 -0.11
C ASP A 279 -29.26 20.41 -0.50
N LEU A 280 -30.09 19.36 -0.34
CA LEU A 280 -29.75 17.99 -0.70
C LEU A 280 -29.48 17.83 -2.20
N ALA A 281 -30.30 18.47 -3.05
CA ALA A 281 -30.12 18.47 -4.50
C ALA A 281 -28.79 19.12 -4.91
N GLU A 282 -28.50 20.30 -4.36
CA GLU A 282 -27.24 21.03 -4.63
C GLU A 282 -26.01 20.23 -4.21
N ALA A 283 -26.08 19.59 -3.05
CA ALA A 283 -24.95 18.84 -2.51
C ALA A 283 -24.75 17.46 -3.14
N THR A 284 -25.80 16.85 -3.68
CA THR A 284 -25.73 15.61 -4.48
C THR A 284 -25.45 15.87 -5.95
N GLY A 285 -25.60 17.12 -6.41
CA GLY A 285 -25.53 17.47 -7.84
C GLY A 285 -26.73 16.94 -8.64
N LEU A 286 -27.81 16.54 -7.96
CA LEU A 286 -29.06 16.10 -8.58
C LEU A 286 -29.98 17.29 -8.81
N GLU A 287 -30.80 17.25 -9.86
CA GLU A 287 -31.77 18.31 -10.15
C GLU A 287 -33.15 17.93 -9.62
N LEU A 288 -33.79 18.84 -8.88
CA LEU A 288 -35.22 18.74 -8.59
C LEU A 288 -36.01 19.04 -9.87
N THR A 289 -36.86 18.11 -10.29
CA THR A 289 -37.70 18.27 -11.50
C THR A 289 -38.91 19.18 -11.27
N GLY A 290 -39.00 19.83 -10.10
CA GLY A 290 -40.01 20.80 -9.73
C GLY A 290 -39.96 21.17 -8.25
N ASN A 291 -41.02 21.81 -7.76
CA ASN A 291 -41.12 22.33 -6.38
C ASN A 291 -42.13 21.54 -5.52
N SER A 292 -42.65 20.44 -6.04
CA SER A 292 -43.66 19.62 -5.37
C SER A 292 -43.62 18.19 -5.86
N PHE A 293 -44.03 17.27 -4.99
CA PHE A 293 -44.29 15.88 -5.32
C PHE A 293 -45.72 15.50 -4.92
N SER A 294 -46.19 14.35 -5.38
CA SER A 294 -47.49 13.80 -4.98
C SER A 294 -47.35 12.38 -4.44
N VAL A 295 -48.15 12.07 -3.41
CA VAL A 295 -48.30 10.72 -2.88
C VAL A 295 -49.79 10.41 -2.82
N ASN A 296 -50.22 9.31 -3.44
CA ASN A 296 -51.63 8.92 -3.58
C ASN A 296 -52.53 10.05 -4.16
N GLY A 297 -51.97 10.87 -5.05
CA GLY A 297 -52.68 11.99 -5.69
C GLY A 297 -52.79 13.26 -4.84
N GLU A 298 -52.33 13.23 -3.59
CA GLU A 298 -52.24 14.41 -2.72
C GLU A 298 -50.90 15.13 -2.96
N ALA A 299 -50.92 16.44 -3.17
CA ALA A 299 -49.71 17.22 -3.48
C ALA A 299 -49.03 17.80 -2.23
N PHE A 300 -47.70 17.77 -2.23
CA PHE A 300 -46.82 18.28 -1.18
C PHE A 300 -45.80 19.25 -1.78
N ASP A 301 -45.79 20.48 -1.28
CA ASP A 301 -44.82 21.51 -1.66
C ASP A 301 -43.54 21.37 -0.82
N ILE A 302 -42.39 21.47 -1.46
CA ILE A 302 -41.06 21.38 -0.84
C ILE A 302 -40.32 22.73 -0.79
N THR A 303 -40.92 23.79 -1.35
CA THR A 303 -40.29 25.11 -1.46
C THR A 303 -40.03 25.70 -0.08
N ASP A 304 -38.77 26.02 0.22
CA ASP A 304 -38.34 26.63 1.48
C ASP A 304 -38.74 25.84 2.75
N LYS A 305 -39.01 24.54 2.63
CA LYS A 305 -39.37 23.67 3.76
C LYS A 305 -38.23 22.75 4.13
N SER A 306 -38.04 22.56 5.44
CA SER A 306 -37.14 21.51 5.91
C SER A 306 -37.71 20.13 5.57
N ILE A 307 -36.82 19.16 5.38
CA ILE A 307 -37.15 17.77 5.09
C ILE A 307 -38.07 17.21 6.18
N GLN A 308 -37.79 17.50 7.46
CA GLN A 308 -38.67 17.11 8.57
C GLN A 308 -40.07 17.71 8.47
N THR A 309 -40.20 18.98 8.07
CA THR A 309 -41.51 19.62 7.89
C THR A 309 -42.33 18.90 6.82
N VAL A 310 -41.69 18.52 5.71
CA VAL A 310 -42.35 17.78 4.63
C VAL A 310 -42.75 16.37 5.09
N MET A 311 -41.88 15.65 5.81
CA MET A 311 -42.22 14.33 6.36
C MET A 311 -43.42 14.41 7.31
N ASP A 312 -43.43 15.41 8.20
CA ASP A 312 -44.54 15.64 9.13
C ASP A 312 -45.85 15.95 8.38
N GLU A 313 -45.79 16.73 7.29
CA GLU A 313 -46.96 17.01 6.45
C GLU A 313 -47.51 15.76 5.77
N VAL A 314 -46.64 14.90 5.24
CA VAL A 314 -47.04 13.61 4.63
C VAL A 314 -47.71 12.72 5.67
N ASN A 315 -47.06 12.54 6.84
CA ASN A 315 -47.56 11.72 7.95
C ASN A 315 -48.89 12.22 8.54
N ALA A 316 -49.12 13.54 8.50
CA ALA A 316 -50.35 14.13 9.01
C ALA A 316 -51.51 14.08 8.00
N ARG A 317 -51.22 14.16 6.69
CA ARG A 317 -52.25 14.28 5.64
C ARG A 317 -52.68 12.94 5.04
N LEU A 318 -51.81 11.92 5.08
CA LEU A 318 -52.11 10.61 4.50
C LEU A 318 -52.32 9.57 5.60
N GLU A 319 -53.60 9.24 5.86
CA GLU A 319 -53.91 8.14 6.77
C GLU A 319 -53.33 6.82 6.26
N GLY A 320 -52.54 6.15 7.09
CA GLY A 320 -51.94 4.86 6.77
C GLY A 320 -50.68 4.93 5.90
N VAL A 321 -50.16 6.11 5.58
CA VAL A 321 -48.84 6.26 4.94
C VAL A 321 -47.91 6.99 5.88
N THR A 322 -46.72 6.43 6.09
CA THR A 322 -45.67 7.03 6.90
C THR A 322 -44.45 7.30 6.02
N MET A 323 -44.03 8.55 5.96
CA MET A 323 -42.74 9.00 5.47
C MET A 323 -41.76 9.14 6.64
N SER A 324 -40.59 8.53 6.52
CA SER A 324 -39.49 8.67 7.46
C SER A 324 -38.15 8.77 6.74
N TYR A 325 -37.11 9.11 7.48
CA TYR A 325 -35.72 9.00 7.03
C TYR A 325 -35.01 7.99 7.93
N ASP A 326 -34.40 6.96 7.34
CA ASP A 326 -33.53 6.03 8.05
C ASP A 326 -32.11 6.57 8.01
N GLU A 327 -31.62 7.04 9.15
CA GLU A 327 -30.27 7.59 9.29
C GLU A 327 -29.16 6.56 9.06
N ASN A 328 -29.44 5.27 9.22
CA ASN A 328 -28.46 4.19 9.05
C ASN A 328 -28.35 3.78 7.59
N ASP A 329 -29.51 3.64 6.94
CA ASP A 329 -29.60 3.30 5.52
C ASP A 329 -29.49 4.56 4.64
N GLY A 330 -29.46 5.76 5.22
CA GLY A 330 -29.37 7.03 4.48
C GLY A 330 -30.55 7.29 3.55
N ALA A 331 -31.65 6.56 3.73
CA ALA A 331 -32.75 6.45 2.79
C ALA A 331 -34.00 7.13 3.31
N PHE A 332 -34.77 7.75 2.41
CA PHE A 332 -36.16 8.07 2.72
C PHE A 332 -36.96 6.76 2.76
N VAL A 333 -38.07 6.70 3.47
CA VAL A 333 -38.93 5.52 3.45
C VAL A 333 -40.36 5.99 3.38
N LEU A 334 -41.10 5.55 2.37
CA LEU A 334 -42.54 5.67 2.29
C LEU A 334 -43.15 4.30 2.56
N ARG A 335 -43.76 4.15 3.72
CA ARG A 335 -44.33 2.90 4.18
C ARG A 335 -45.83 3.01 4.33
N ASN A 336 -46.53 1.97 3.91
CA ASN A 336 -47.92 1.78 4.24
C ASN A 336 -48.03 1.12 5.63
N GLU A 337 -48.76 1.72 6.56
CA GLU A 337 -48.98 1.13 7.87
C GLU A 337 -50.05 0.03 7.80
N PRO A 338 -49.82 -1.14 8.41
CA PRO A 338 -50.82 -2.20 8.44
C PRO A 338 -52.02 -1.77 9.30
N GLY A 339 -53.12 -1.39 8.64
CA GLY A 339 -54.38 -0.98 9.26
C GLY A 339 -55.57 -1.14 8.32
N ALA A 340 -56.80 -1.08 8.85
CA ALA A 340 -58.04 -1.43 8.14
C ALA A 340 -58.37 -0.59 6.88
N ASN A 341 -57.61 0.48 6.61
CA ASN A 341 -57.74 1.39 5.47
C ASN A 341 -56.45 1.55 4.65
N ALA A 342 -55.44 0.69 4.84
CA ALA A 342 -54.20 0.73 4.06
C ALA A 342 -54.51 0.57 2.55
N THR A 343 -54.11 1.54 1.72
CA THR A 343 -54.26 1.40 0.27
C THR A 343 -53.37 0.26 -0.20
N ALA A 344 -53.84 -0.65 -1.05
CA ALA A 344 -53.02 -1.80 -1.51
C ALA A 344 -51.75 -1.38 -2.28
N SER A 345 -51.64 -0.08 -2.60
CA SER A 345 -50.54 0.54 -3.31
C SER A 345 -50.28 1.97 -2.83
N ILE A 346 -49.04 2.45 -3.01
CA ILE A 346 -48.64 3.85 -2.90
C ILE A 346 -48.34 4.37 -4.31
N GLN A 347 -48.95 5.49 -4.70
CA GLN A 347 -48.66 6.15 -5.97
C GLN A 347 -47.75 7.36 -5.73
N VAL A 348 -46.69 7.52 -6.51
CA VAL A 348 -45.72 8.61 -6.34
C VAL A 348 -45.38 9.27 -7.67
N SER A 349 -45.19 10.60 -7.64
CA SER A 349 -44.71 11.39 -8.78
C SER A 349 -44.18 12.76 -8.36
N GLY A 350 -43.46 13.46 -9.24
CA GLY A 350 -43.02 14.84 -9.08
C GLY A 350 -41.56 14.97 -8.61
N ALA A 351 -41.24 16.12 -8.00
CA ALA A 351 -39.88 16.65 -7.84
C ALA A 351 -38.84 15.73 -7.17
N LEU A 352 -39.30 14.75 -6.39
CA LEU A 352 -38.43 13.82 -5.64
C LEU A 352 -38.32 12.44 -6.31
N PHE A 353 -39.04 12.19 -7.41
CA PHE A 353 -39.14 10.89 -8.09
C PHE A 353 -38.67 10.99 -9.57
N GLY A 354 -38.18 9.87 -10.12
CA GLY A 354 -37.50 9.75 -11.42
C GLY A 354 -36.13 9.05 -11.31
N GLU A 355 -35.64 8.49 -12.42
CA GLU A 355 -34.36 7.73 -12.51
C GLU A 355 -33.16 8.56 -12.03
N ASP A 356 -33.17 9.87 -12.26
CA ASP A 356 -32.12 10.83 -11.85
C ASP A 356 -32.55 11.77 -10.71
N SER A 357 -33.56 11.38 -9.92
CA SER A 357 -34.11 12.21 -8.82
C SER A 357 -33.47 11.91 -7.47
N LEU A 358 -33.75 12.75 -6.46
CA LEU A 358 -33.26 12.55 -5.09
C LEU A 358 -33.62 11.20 -4.47
N PHE A 359 -34.75 10.58 -4.84
CA PHE A 359 -35.13 9.26 -4.33
C PHE A 359 -34.77 8.12 -5.28
N GLY A 360 -34.21 8.42 -6.46
CA GLY A 360 -33.76 7.41 -7.44
C GLY A 360 -34.82 6.39 -7.84
N THR A 361 -36.10 6.71 -7.64
CA THR A 361 -37.24 5.79 -7.82
C THR A 361 -38.16 6.38 -8.87
N GLU A 362 -38.51 5.62 -9.90
CA GLU A 362 -39.41 6.07 -10.96
C GLU A 362 -40.78 6.53 -10.43
N GLU A 363 -41.45 7.40 -11.18
CA GLU A 363 -42.84 7.71 -10.88
C GLU A 363 -43.72 6.49 -11.16
N GLY A 364 -44.61 6.14 -10.24
CA GLY A 364 -45.30 4.86 -10.36
C GLY A 364 -46.28 4.51 -9.26
N THR A 365 -46.78 3.28 -9.31
CA THR A 365 -47.67 2.70 -8.30
C THR A 365 -47.00 1.46 -7.72
N TYR A 366 -46.70 1.49 -6.43
CA TYR A 366 -45.93 0.47 -5.73
C TYR A 366 -46.82 -0.29 -4.76
N THR A 367 -46.66 -1.62 -4.64
CA THR A 367 -47.48 -2.46 -3.76
C THR A 367 -46.64 -3.10 -2.66
N ASP A 368 -47.23 -3.35 -1.49
CA ASP A 368 -46.55 -3.99 -0.35
C ASP A 368 -46.12 -5.43 -0.68
N SER A 369 -44.82 -5.67 -0.86
CA SER A 369 -44.29 -7.01 -1.14
C SER A 369 -43.73 -7.69 0.12
N GLY A 370 -44.58 -8.31 0.93
CA GLY A 370 -44.17 -8.97 2.18
C GLY A 370 -44.42 -10.50 2.28
N SER A 371 -43.40 -11.30 1.92
CA SER A 371 -42.99 -12.66 2.38
C SER A 371 -43.97 -13.87 2.39
N VAL A 372 -43.68 -14.94 1.62
CA VAL A 372 -44.34 -16.27 1.71
C VAL A 372 -43.85 -17.02 2.96
N LYS A 373 -44.76 -17.46 3.83
CA LYS A 373 -44.46 -18.33 4.99
C LYS A 373 -44.62 -19.80 4.64
N ARG A 374 -43.99 -20.70 5.41
CA ARG A 374 -44.07 -22.16 5.19
C ARG A 374 -45.48 -22.75 5.36
N GLU A 375 -46.37 -21.99 6.00
CA GLU A 375 -47.78 -22.32 6.20
C GLU A 375 -48.69 -21.77 5.09
N ASP A 376 -48.17 -20.95 4.17
CA ASP A 376 -48.96 -20.31 3.12
C ASP A 376 -49.47 -21.34 2.12
N THR A 377 -50.73 -21.22 1.73
CA THR A 377 -51.31 -22.08 0.69
C THR A 377 -50.67 -21.78 -0.67
N ILE A 378 -50.70 -22.73 -1.60
CA ILE A 378 -50.13 -22.57 -2.95
C ILE A 378 -50.74 -21.36 -3.68
N ALA A 379 -52.01 -21.03 -3.41
CA ALA A 379 -52.66 -19.84 -3.98
C ALA A 379 -52.12 -18.52 -3.39
N GLU A 380 -51.82 -18.48 -2.09
CA GLU A 380 -51.18 -17.34 -1.42
C GLU A 380 -49.74 -17.14 -1.89
N ALA A 381 -49.01 -18.26 -2.06
CA ALA A 381 -47.65 -18.26 -2.58
C ALA A 381 -47.61 -17.78 -4.03
N VAL A 382 -48.54 -18.18 -4.90
CA VAL A 382 -48.64 -17.71 -6.29
C VAL A 382 -49.05 -16.24 -6.38
N ARG A 383 -49.83 -15.70 -5.43
CA ARG A 383 -50.13 -14.25 -5.38
C ARG A 383 -48.90 -13.42 -4.98
N LYS A 384 -48.01 -13.99 -4.16
CA LYS A 384 -46.71 -13.39 -3.79
C LYS A 384 -45.59 -13.70 -4.81
N LEU A 385 -45.77 -14.68 -5.70
CA LEU A 385 -44.80 -15.15 -6.71
C LEU A 385 -45.24 -14.86 -8.17
N GLY A 386 -46.41 -14.28 -8.39
CA GLY A 386 -47.01 -14.05 -9.71
C GLY A 386 -46.79 -12.62 -10.19
N GLU A 387 -45.76 -12.45 -11.02
CA GLU A 387 -45.24 -11.19 -11.56
C GLU A 387 -46.29 -10.28 -12.23
N THR A 388 -46.39 -9.06 -11.72
CA THR A 388 -45.84 -7.86 -12.39
C THR A 388 -45.13 -7.02 -11.32
N VAL A 389 -43.83 -7.30 -11.19
CA VAL A 389 -42.65 -6.45 -10.92
C VAL A 389 -42.80 -5.19 -10.02
N GLU A 390 -41.91 -5.14 -9.03
CA GLU A 390 -41.42 -3.99 -8.21
C GLU A 390 -42.36 -3.38 -7.15
N ASP A 391 -41.99 -3.17 -5.90
CA ASP A 391 -40.87 -3.62 -5.06
C ASP A 391 -41.27 -3.29 -3.60
N GLU A 392 -40.68 -3.99 -2.64
CA GLU A 392 -40.75 -3.57 -1.23
C GLU A 392 -39.89 -2.31 -1.18
N ILE A 393 -40.51 -1.15 -1.02
CA ILE A 393 -39.76 0.10 -0.95
C ILE A 393 -38.93 0.11 0.34
N LYS A 394 -37.65 -0.24 0.19
CA LYS A 394 -36.56 0.44 0.89
C LYS A 394 -35.94 1.37 -0.16
N LEU A 395 -36.13 2.69 -0.01
CA LEU A 395 -35.58 3.67 -0.96
C LEU A 395 -34.05 3.67 -0.91
#